data_AF-A0A661K1S4-F1
#
_entry.id   AF-A0A661K1S4-F1
#
_cell.length_a   1.000
_cell.length_b   1.000
_cell.length_c   1.000
_cell.angle_alpha   90.00
_cell.angle_beta   90.00
_cell.angle_gamma   90.00
#
_symmetry.space_group_name_H-M   'P 1'
#
loop_
_entity.id
_entity.type
_entity.pdbx_description
1 polymer ?
#
loop_
_entity_poly.entity_id
_entity_poly.type
_entity_poly.pdbx_seq_one_letter_code
_entity_poly.pdbx_strand_id
1 'polypeptide(L)'
;MKSKVNKNIALVGILTAVSRSLGFLRDAVIAWLIGAGPIADAFFVAFRIPNLLRRLLAEGATNVAFVPVFNETMEKEGLDRAFSMARKTITLMVLTLGAIVIIGEITSPFIVTIIAPGFIDTNTFDIALHLTRIMFPYILLVSIVAMFMGILNSLDHFAAPAAAPILL
;
A
#
# COMPACT_ATOMS: atom_id res chain seq x y z
N MET A 1 -17.80 26.71 -11.35
CA MET A 1 -17.69 25.52 -10.47
C MET A 1 -17.83 24.19 -11.23
N LYS A 2 -18.92 23.95 -11.97
CA LYS A 2 -19.14 22.68 -12.73
C LYS A 2 -18.02 22.29 -13.73
N SER A 3 -17.40 23.23 -14.43
CA SER A 3 -16.34 22.91 -15.41
C SER A 3 -15.01 22.46 -14.78
N LYS A 4 -14.69 22.94 -13.57
CA LYS A 4 -13.49 22.52 -12.81
C LYS A 4 -13.66 21.11 -12.25
N VAL A 5 -14.86 20.78 -11.75
CA VAL A 5 -15.21 19.44 -11.26
C VAL A 5 -15.16 18.41 -12.41
N ASN A 6 -15.75 18.72 -13.57
CA ASN A 6 -15.72 17.81 -14.72
C ASN A 6 -14.29 17.55 -15.24
N LYS A 7 -13.43 18.57 -15.23
CA LYS A 7 -12.01 18.41 -15.60
C LYS A 7 -11.24 17.52 -14.61
N ASN A 8 -11.46 17.69 -13.31
CA ASN A 8 -10.79 16.86 -12.30
C ASN A 8 -11.26 15.40 -12.35
N ILE A 9 -12.56 15.16 -12.56
CA ILE A 9 -13.11 13.81 -12.74
C ILE A 9 -12.50 13.14 -13.98
N ALA A 10 -12.46 13.86 -15.12
CA ALA A 10 -11.87 13.33 -16.35
C ALA A 10 -10.38 13.01 -16.18
N LEU A 11 -9.62 13.89 -15.51
CA LEU A 11 -8.20 13.69 -15.23
C LEU A 11 -7.96 12.46 -14.35
N VAL A 12 -8.70 12.31 -13.25
CA VAL A 12 -8.59 11.13 -12.37
C VAL A 12 -8.98 9.86 -13.11
N GLY A 13 -10.01 9.90 -13.95
CA GLY A 13 -10.42 8.77 -14.79
C GLY A 13 -9.31 8.34 -15.76
N ILE A 14 -8.68 9.29 -16.45
CA ILE A 14 -7.56 9.03 -17.37
C ILE A 14 -6.35 8.46 -16.60
N LEU A 15 -5.96 9.08 -15.49
CA LEU A 15 -4.83 8.62 -14.67
C LEU A 15 -5.06 7.21 -14.11
N THR A 16 -6.29 6.91 -13.70
CA THR A 16 -6.68 5.57 -13.25
C THR A 16 -6.59 4.54 -14.38
N ALA A 17 -7.08 4.87 -15.57
CA ALA A 17 -7.01 4.00 -16.73
C ALA A 17 -5.55 3.71 -17.16
N VAL A 18 -4.70 4.75 -17.15
CA VAL A 18 -3.26 4.63 -17.42
C VAL A 18 -2.59 3.74 -16.38
N SER A 19 -2.83 3.96 -15.08
CA SER A 19 -2.29 3.14 -14.01
C SER A 19 -2.68 1.66 -14.15
N ARG A 20 -3.96 1.36 -14.44
CA ARG A 20 -4.40 -0.01 -14.67
C ARG A 20 -3.75 -0.66 -15.89
N SER A 21 -3.57 0.11 -16.97
CA SER A 21 -2.95 -0.38 -18.20
C SER A 21 -1.46 -0.69 -17.98
N LEU A 22 -0.74 0.18 -17.27
CA LEU A 22 0.65 -0.04 -16.90
C LEU A 22 0.81 -1.20 -15.91
N GLY A 23 -0.09 -1.32 -14.94
CA GLY A 23 -0.13 -2.46 -14.02
C GLY A 23 -0.33 -3.78 -14.78
N PHE A 24 -1.25 -3.81 -15.75
CA PHE A 24 -1.43 -4.96 -16.63
C PHE A 24 -0.17 -5.29 -17.44
N LEU A 25 0.49 -4.28 -18.01
CA LEU A 25 1.73 -4.47 -18.76
C LEU A 25 2.84 -5.03 -17.86
N ARG A 26 2.99 -4.50 -16.65
CA ARG A 26 3.93 -5.01 -15.64
C ARG A 26 3.66 -6.48 -15.34
N ASP A 27 2.41 -6.82 -15.06
CA ASP A 27 2.04 -8.20 -14.71
C ASP A 27 2.27 -9.15 -15.91
N ALA A 28 2.02 -8.70 -17.14
CA ALA A 28 2.32 -9.46 -18.36
C ALA A 28 3.82 -9.66 -18.58
N VAL A 29 4.64 -8.63 -18.32
CA VAL A 29 6.11 -8.72 -18.38
C VAL A 29 6.65 -9.66 -17.31
N ILE A 30 6.13 -9.59 -16.08
CA ILE A 30 6.49 -10.52 -15.00
C ILE A 30 6.12 -11.94 -15.37
N ALA A 31 4.92 -12.17 -15.92
CA ALA A 31 4.49 -13.49 -16.36
C ALA A 31 5.36 -14.03 -17.51
N TRP A 32 5.82 -13.16 -18.41
CA TRP A 32 6.72 -13.54 -19.50
C TRP A 32 8.15 -13.85 -19.02
N LEU A 33 8.70 -13.06 -18.09
CA LEU A 33 10.05 -13.23 -17.56
C LEU A 33 10.18 -14.40 -16.58
N ILE A 34 9.23 -14.52 -15.65
CA ILE A 34 9.28 -15.52 -14.57
C ILE A 34 8.55 -16.82 -14.98
N GLY A 35 7.55 -16.74 -15.87
CA GLY A 35 6.76 -17.89 -16.29
C GLY A 35 5.89 -18.48 -15.18
N ALA A 36 5.37 -19.69 -15.41
CA ALA A 36 4.73 -20.51 -14.38
C ALA A 36 5.76 -21.51 -13.84
N GLY A 37 6.16 -21.34 -12.57
CA GLY A 37 7.15 -22.20 -11.94
C GLY A 37 7.41 -21.84 -10.48
N PRO A 38 8.31 -22.56 -9.80
CA PRO A 38 8.51 -22.44 -8.35
C PRO A 38 8.85 -21.03 -7.86
N ILE A 39 9.61 -20.26 -8.66
CA ILE A 39 9.97 -18.86 -8.33
C ILE A 39 8.74 -17.95 -8.38
N ALA A 40 7.86 -18.14 -9.37
CA ALA A 40 6.61 -17.38 -9.47
C ALA A 40 5.70 -17.67 -8.27
N ASP A 41 5.58 -18.94 -7.90
CA ASP A 41 4.76 -19.36 -6.77
C ASP A 41 5.28 -18.78 -5.44
N ALA A 42 6.61 -18.81 -5.24
CA ALA A 42 7.26 -18.16 -4.10
C ALA A 42 7.00 -16.66 -4.05
N PHE A 43 7.10 -15.96 -5.18
CA PHE A 43 6.82 -14.53 -5.28
C PHE A 43 5.35 -14.20 -4.94
N PHE A 44 4.39 -14.93 -5.50
CA PHE A 44 2.98 -14.67 -5.23
C PHE A 44 2.59 -14.94 -3.77
N VAL A 45 3.15 -16.00 -3.16
CA VAL A 45 2.97 -16.27 -1.73
C VAL A 45 3.55 -15.14 -0.88
N ALA A 46 4.79 -14.74 -1.16
CA ALA A 46 5.46 -13.65 -0.46
C ALA A 46 4.69 -12.33 -0.59
N PHE A 47 4.18 -12.01 -1.78
CA PHE A 47 3.45 -10.77 -2.07
C PHE A 47 2.05 -10.72 -1.43
N ARG A 48 1.44 -11.88 -1.17
CA ARG A 48 0.09 -11.96 -0.59
C ARG A 48 0.03 -11.36 0.82
N ILE A 49 1.04 -11.65 1.64
CA ILE A 49 1.13 -11.22 3.04
C ILE A 49 1.09 -9.69 3.19
N PRO A 50 2.04 -8.93 2.60
CA PRO A 50 2.06 -7.48 2.72
C PRO A 50 0.85 -6.85 2.04
N ASN A 51 0.34 -7.44 0.95
CA ASN A 51 -0.85 -6.90 0.29
C ASN A 51 -2.12 -7.04 1.16
N LEU A 52 -2.27 -8.12 1.92
CA LEU A 52 -3.36 -8.27 2.89
C LEU A 52 -3.27 -7.21 3.99
N LEU A 53 -2.08 -7.03 4.57
CA LEU A 53 -1.85 -6.05 5.62
C LEU A 53 -2.08 -4.61 5.12
N ARG A 54 -1.64 -4.29 3.89
CA ARG A 54 -1.93 -3.03 3.21
C ARG A 54 -3.43 -2.77 3.09
N ARG A 55 -4.21 -3.76 2.66
CA ARG A 55 -5.68 -3.62 2.53
C ARG A 55 -6.36 -3.36 3.87
N LEU A 56 -5.91 -4.03 4.94
CA LEU A 56 -6.50 -3.90 6.27
C LEU A 56 -6.11 -2.57 6.94
N LEU A 57 -4.82 -2.24 6.92
CA LEU A 57 -4.25 -1.15 7.70
C LEU A 57 -4.20 0.16 6.91
N ALA A 58 -3.73 0.15 5.66
CA ALA A 58 -3.52 1.36 4.87
C ALA A 58 -4.78 1.82 4.13
N GLU A 59 -5.46 0.91 3.43
CA GLU A 59 -6.62 1.25 2.60
C GLU A 59 -7.94 1.25 3.40
N GLY A 60 -8.06 0.33 4.38
CA GLY A 60 -9.29 0.11 5.13
C GLY A 60 -9.44 1.01 6.35
N ALA A 61 -8.87 0.61 7.48
CA ALA A 61 -9.22 1.21 8.77
C ALA A 61 -8.67 2.63 8.96
N THR A 62 -7.40 2.87 8.60
CA THR A 62 -6.76 4.16 8.88
C THR A 62 -7.30 5.26 8.00
N ASN A 63 -7.44 5.05 6.69
CA ASN A 63 -7.86 6.12 5.78
C ASN A 63 -9.34 6.51 5.96
N VAL A 64 -10.22 5.53 6.19
CA VAL A 64 -11.65 5.74 6.43
C VAL A 64 -11.91 6.54 7.72
N ALA A 65 -11.11 6.32 8.77
CA ALA A 65 -11.23 7.06 10.01
C ALA A 65 -10.45 8.39 10.00
N PHE A 66 -9.27 8.42 9.36
CA PHE A 66 -8.37 9.56 9.40
C PHE A 66 -8.87 10.76 8.58
N VAL A 67 -9.30 10.54 7.33
CA VAL A 67 -9.67 11.64 6.41
C VAL A 67 -10.83 12.48 6.96
N PRO A 68 -11.93 11.89 7.47
CA PRO A 68 -13.02 12.69 8.05
C PRO A 68 -12.57 13.53 9.24
N VAL A 69 -11.77 12.95 10.14
CA VAL A 69 -11.27 13.65 11.34
C VAL A 69 -10.28 14.76 10.95
N PHE A 70 -9.44 14.53 9.95
CA PHE A 70 -8.53 15.54 9.41
C PHE A 70 -9.33 16.72 8.82
N ASN A 71 -10.36 16.44 8.02
CA ASN A 71 -11.23 17.48 7.43
C ASN A 71 -11.98 18.26 8.51
N GLU A 72 -12.57 17.57 9.48
CA GLU A 72 -13.28 18.20 10.59
C GLU A 72 -12.35 19.09 11.43
N THR A 73 -11.13 18.61 11.74
CA THR A 73 -10.12 19.39 12.47
C THR A 73 -9.69 20.61 11.66
N MET A 74 -9.52 20.44 10.35
CA MET A 74 -9.16 21.54 9.44
C MET A 74 -10.25 22.61 9.41
N GLU A 75 -11.53 22.22 9.34
CA GLU A 75 -12.67 23.14 9.32
C GLU A 75 -12.88 23.85 10.66
N LYS A 76 -12.77 23.14 11.79
CA LYS A 76 -13.08 23.67 13.13
C LYS A 76 -11.90 24.38 13.79
N GLU A 77 -10.70 23.84 13.64
CA GLU A 77 -9.51 24.25 14.38
C GLU A 77 -8.39 24.80 13.46
N GLY A 78 -8.60 24.77 12.14
CA GLY A 78 -7.67 25.31 11.15
C GLY A 78 -6.59 24.32 10.68
N LEU A 79 -5.90 24.70 9.61
CA LEU A 79 -4.91 23.87 8.92
C LEU A 79 -3.73 23.45 9.80
N ASP A 80 -3.18 24.37 10.61
CA ASP A 80 -2.03 24.07 11.47
C ASP A 80 -2.36 22.97 12.48
N ARG A 81 -3.59 22.98 12.98
CA ARG A 81 -4.06 22.01 13.95
C ARG A 81 -4.32 20.65 13.32
N ALA A 82 -4.91 20.63 12.12
CA ALA A 82 -5.06 19.43 11.32
C ALA A 82 -3.70 18.77 10.99
N PHE A 83 -2.70 19.57 10.58
CA PHE A 83 -1.35 19.05 10.35
C PHE A 83 -0.65 18.57 11.62
N SER A 84 -0.87 19.24 12.77
CA SER A 84 -0.36 18.75 14.04
C SER A 84 -0.97 17.39 14.42
N MET A 85 -2.26 17.19 14.17
CA MET A 85 -2.94 15.91 14.37
C MET A 85 -2.39 14.85 13.40
N ALA A 86 -2.27 15.17 12.12
CA ALA A 86 -1.68 14.29 11.12
C ALA A 86 -0.26 13.82 11.49
N ARG A 87 0.61 14.73 11.95
CA ARG A 87 1.97 14.36 12.40
C ARG A 87 1.94 13.34 13.53
N LYS A 88 1.08 13.54 14.55
CA LYS A 88 0.95 12.60 15.67
C LYS A 88 0.46 11.23 15.18
N THR A 89 -0.53 11.21 14.29
CA THR A 89 -1.07 9.98 13.72
C THR A 89 -0.03 9.26 12.87
N ILE A 90 0.75 9.96 12.04
CA ILE A 90 1.85 9.38 11.25
C ILE A 90 2.90 8.79 12.18
N THR A 91 3.32 9.52 13.22
CA THR A 91 4.31 9.01 14.19
C THR A 91 3.83 7.73 14.85
N LEU A 92 2.58 7.69 15.35
CA LEU A 92 2.03 6.48 15.97
C LEU A 92 1.95 5.34 14.95
N MET A 93 1.49 5.61 13.73
CA MET A 93 1.43 4.64 12.65
C MET A 93 2.81 4.06 12.33
N VAL A 94 3.84 4.90 12.20
CA VAL A 94 5.22 4.46 11.93
C VAL A 94 5.75 3.59 13.05
N LEU A 95 5.51 3.95 14.31
CA LEU A 95 5.94 3.14 15.46
C LEU A 95 5.22 1.79 15.49
N THR A 96 3.90 1.78 15.33
CA THR A 96 3.10 0.55 15.35
C THR A 96 3.42 -0.36 14.16
N LEU A 97 3.43 0.18 12.95
CA LEU A 97 3.76 -0.61 11.75
C LEU A 97 5.23 -1.03 11.74
N GLY A 98 6.14 -0.20 12.24
CA GLY A 98 7.55 -0.56 12.39
C GLY A 98 7.72 -1.78 13.31
N ALA A 99 7.01 -1.81 14.44
CA ALA A 99 6.98 -2.98 15.32
C ALA A 99 6.40 -4.21 14.61
N ILE A 100 5.30 -4.05 13.86
CA ILE A 100 4.69 -5.15 13.08
C ILE A 100 5.65 -5.68 12.01
N VAL A 101 6.40 -4.80 11.32
CA VAL A 101 7.41 -5.20 10.33
C VAL A 101 8.49 -6.04 11.01
N ILE A 102 9.06 -5.57 12.13
CA ILE A 102 10.11 -6.32 12.85
C ILE A 102 9.60 -7.69 13.31
N ILE A 103 8.39 -7.74 13.88
CA ILE A 103 7.77 -9.01 14.30
C ILE A 103 7.53 -9.92 13.09
N GLY A 104 7.05 -9.36 11.98
CA GLY A 104 6.79 -10.07 10.73
C GLY A 104 8.06 -10.66 10.10
N GLU A 105 9.17 -9.92 10.12
CA GLU A 105 10.49 -10.39 9.70
C GLU A 105 10.94 -11.61 10.50
N ILE A 106 10.85 -11.53 11.83
CA ILE A 106 11.29 -12.60 12.75
C ILE A 106 10.39 -13.83 12.59
N THR A 107 9.07 -13.61 12.48
CA THR A 107 8.07 -14.68 12.37
C THR A 107 7.83 -15.15 10.94
N SER A 108 8.50 -14.56 9.95
CA SER A 108 8.35 -14.90 8.53
C SER A 108 8.47 -16.40 8.21
N PRO A 109 9.35 -17.21 8.83
CA PRO A 109 9.39 -18.65 8.56
C PRO A 109 8.07 -19.33 8.92
N PHE A 110 7.49 -18.97 10.05
CA PHE A 110 6.21 -19.51 10.51
C PHE A 110 5.03 -19.03 9.65
N ILE A 111 5.08 -17.78 9.18
CA ILE A 111 4.06 -17.24 8.28
C ILE A 111 4.08 -18.00 6.94
N VAL A 112 5.26 -18.25 6.38
CA VAL A 112 5.40 -18.98 5.10
C VAL A 112 4.94 -20.42 5.24
N THR A 113 5.25 -21.12 6.34
CA THR A 113 4.78 -22.50 6.54
C THR A 113 3.25 -22.60 6.68
N ILE A 114 2.59 -21.60 7.28
CA ILE A 114 1.12 -21.58 7.37
C ILE A 114 0.47 -21.31 6.02
N ILE A 115 1.00 -20.33 5.27
CA ILE A 115 0.37 -19.87 4.02
C ILE A 115 0.67 -20.81 2.86
N ALA A 116 1.87 -21.41 2.83
CA ALA A 116 2.32 -22.32 1.79
C ALA A 116 2.97 -23.58 2.41
N PRO A 117 2.19 -24.44 3.09
CA PRO A 117 2.72 -25.67 3.68
C PRO A 117 3.31 -26.61 2.64
N GLY A 118 2.84 -26.52 1.38
CA GLY A 118 3.40 -27.30 0.26
C GLY A 118 4.82 -26.92 -0.15
N PHE A 119 5.40 -25.85 0.39
CA PHE A 119 6.80 -25.50 0.17
C PHE A 119 7.75 -26.12 1.19
N ILE A 120 7.24 -26.69 2.28
CA ILE A 120 8.06 -27.33 3.31
C ILE A 120 8.95 -28.40 2.64
N ASP A 121 10.24 -28.40 2.99
CA ASP A 121 11.28 -29.28 2.44
C ASP A 121 11.57 -29.12 0.94
N THR A 122 11.14 -28.01 0.32
CA THR A 122 11.47 -27.67 -1.08
C THR A 122 12.44 -26.49 -1.16
N ASN A 123 13.22 -26.40 -2.25
CA ASN A 123 14.07 -25.22 -2.53
C ASN A 123 13.26 -23.92 -2.70
N THR A 124 11.94 -24.02 -2.89
CA THR A 124 11.02 -22.89 -3.04
C THR A 124 10.79 -22.16 -1.72
N PHE A 125 10.94 -22.86 -0.58
CA PHE A 125 10.71 -22.28 0.75
C PHE A 125 11.66 -21.13 1.06
N ASP A 126 12.95 -21.33 0.82
CA ASP A 126 13.97 -20.31 1.12
C ASP A 126 13.78 -19.04 0.28
N ILE A 127 13.36 -19.22 -0.98
CA ILE A 127 13.03 -18.12 -1.89
C ILE A 127 11.81 -17.37 -1.38
N ALA A 128 10.72 -18.08 -1.03
CA ALA A 128 9.50 -17.48 -0.50
C ALA A 128 9.78 -16.74 0.81
N LEU A 129 10.61 -17.30 1.69
CA LEU A 129 11.03 -16.69 2.94
C LEU A 129 11.81 -15.40 2.71
N HIS A 130 12.83 -15.43 1.84
CA HIS A 130 13.63 -14.24 1.52
C HIS A 130 12.78 -13.14 0.90
N LEU A 131 11.90 -13.48 -0.05
CA LEU A 131 11.00 -12.51 -0.67
C LEU A 131 10.01 -11.94 0.35
N THR A 132 9.48 -12.76 1.25
CA THR A 132 8.56 -12.31 2.31
C THR A 132 9.22 -11.26 3.18
N ARG A 133 10.47 -11.50 3.62
CA ARG A 133 11.27 -10.53 4.37
C ARG A 133 11.49 -9.24 3.58
N ILE A 134 11.94 -9.33 2.33
CA ILE A 134 12.14 -8.14 1.50
C ILE A 134 10.85 -7.30 1.35
N MET A 135 9.68 -7.95 1.29
CA MET A 135 8.40 -7.27 1.10
C MET A 135 7.72 -6.83 2.41
N PHE A 136 8.16 -7.23 3.59
CA PHE A 136 7.55 -6.78 4.85
C PHE A 136 7.68 -5.26 5.08
N PRO A 137 8.87 -4.64 4.89
CA PRO A 137 9.04 -3.19 5.02
C PRO A 137 8.16 -2.37 4.07
N TYR A 138 7.75 -2.94 2.94
CA TYR A 138 6.84 -2.28 1.99
C TYR A 138 5.50 -1.88 2.64
N ILE A 139 5.01 -2.62 3.63
CA ILE A 139 3.76 -2.32 4.34
C ILE A 139 3.82 -0.93 5.01
N LEU A 140 4.95 -0.63 5.65
CA LEU A 140 5.16 0.66 6.30
C LEU A 140 5.13 1.79 5.27
N LEU A 141 5.88 1.63 4.18
CA LEU A 141 6.00 2.63 3.12
C LEU A 141 4.66 2.92 2.45
N VAL A 142 3.94 1.87 2.06
CA VAL A 142 2.66 2.04 1.37
C VAL A 142 1.57 2.64 2.27
N SER A 143 1.65 2.38 3.59
CA SER A 143 0.73 3.00 4.56
C SER A 143 0.99 4.50 4.71
N ILE A 144 2.25 4.92 4.73
CA ILE A 144 2.62 6.35 4.74
C ILE A 144 2.13 7.03 3.45
N VAL A 145 2.35 6.40 2.29
CA VAL A 145 1.87 6.91 1.00
C VAL A 145 0.35 7.04 0.99
N ALA A 146 -0.39 6.03 1.48
CA ALA A 146 -1.86 6.08 1.59
C ALA A 146 -2.34 7.25 2.45
N MET A 147 -1.66 7.50 3.57
CA MET A 147 -2.01 8.61 4.46
C MET A 147 -1.74 9.96 3.82
N PHE A 148 -0.61 10.14 3.12
CA PHE A 148 -0.35 11.36 2.35
C PHE A 148 -1.34 11.55 1.19
N MET A 149 -1.75 10.48 0.53
CA MET A 149 -2.82 10.54 -0.47
C MET A 149 -4.15 11.01 0.15
N GLY A 150 -4.49 10.54 1.36
CA GLY A 150 -5.64 11.03 2.11
C GLY A 150 -5.58 12.54 2.37
N ILE A 151 -4.45 13.03 2.89
CA ILE A 151 -4.24 14.47 3.16
C ILE A 151 -4.31 15.30 1.87
N LEU A 152 -3.69 14.86 0.78
CA LEU A 152 -3.73 15.57 -0.49
C LEU A 152 -5.14 15.63 -1.08
N ASN A 153 -5.90 14.55 -0.99
CA ASN A 153 -7.31 14.55 -1.41
C ASN A 153 -8.15 15.51 -0.56
N SER A 154 -7.91 15.59 0.75
CA SER A 154 -8.53 16.57 1.65
C SER A 154 -8.22 18.03 1.29
N LEU A 155 -7.08 18.28 0.63
CA LEU A 155 -6.63 19.60 0.18
C LEU A 155 -6.95 19.88 -1.30
N ASP A 156 -7.89 19.13 -1.89
CA ASP A 156 -8.29 19.22 -3.30
C ASP A 156 -7.16 18.95 -4.33
N HIS A 157 -6.07 18.32 -3.91
CA HIS A 157 -4.95 17.91 -4.77
C HIS A 157 -5.14 16.46 -5.24
N PHE A 158 -5.99 16.24 -6.25
CA PHE A 158 -6.37 14.90 -6.72
C PHE A 158 -5.39 14.25 -7.72
N ALA A 159 -4.59 15.03 -8.44
CA ALA A 159 -3.73 14.53 -9.49
C ALA A 159 -2.53 13.72 -8.95
N ALA A 160 -1.87 14.20 -7.89
CA ALA A 160 -0.73 13.51 -7.30
C ALA A 160 -1.12 12.15 -6.66
N PRO A 161 -2.21 12.05 -5.86
CA PRO A 161 -2.72 10.77 -5.38
C PRO A 161 -3.11 9.81 -6.51
N ALA A 162 -3.75 10.31 -7.58
CA ALA A 162 -4.16 9.48 -8.71
C ALA A 162 -2.97 8.99 -9.56
N ALA A 163 -1.85 9.72 -9.57
CA ALA A 163 -0.64 9.36 -10.29
C ALA A 163 0.32 8.48 -9.48
N ALA A 164 0.24 8.46 -8.14
CA ALA A 164 1.15 7.68 -7.30
C ALA A 164 1.22 6.17 -7.67
N PRO A 165 0.11 5.48 -8.03
CA PRO A 165 0.15 4.09 -8.45
C PRO A 165 0.84 3.84 -9.80
N ILE A 166 1.21 4.88 -10.56
CA ILE A 166 1.97 4.73 -11.82
C ILE A 166 3.42 4.31 -11.53
N LEU A 167 3.95 4.66 -10.35
CA LEU A 167 5.33 4.40 -9.94
C LEU A 167 5.48 3.13 -9.07
N LEU A 168 4.39 2.42 -8.78
CA LEU A 168 4.31 1.22 -7.93
C LEU A 168 4.07 -0.04 -8.78
#